data_AF-A0A3B9W221-F1
#
_entry.id   AF-A0A3B9W221-F1
#
_cell.length_a   1.000
_cell.length_b   1.000
_cell.length_c   1.000
_cell.angle_alpha   90.00
_cell.angle_beta   90.00
_cell.angle_gamma   90.00
#
_symmetry.space_group_name_H-M   'P 1'
#
loop_
_entity.id
_entity.type
_entity.pdbx_description
1 polymer ?
#
loop_
_entity_poly.entity_id
_entity_poly.type
_entity_poly.pdbx_seq_one_letter_code
_entity_poly.pdbx_strand_id
1 'polypeptide(L)'
;RGSLENLKPTAGLLTLPSFNWLSLYSTNFDTLIEDSYRAASRDLDVYRSNFDVSKPRTTTTPLYKIHGCVTQDSANGHQSRMLITESDY
;
A
#
# COMPACT_ATOMS: atom_id res chain seq x y z
N ARG A 1 18.70 -16.15 4.47
CA ARG A 1 18.36 -14.71 4.35
C ARG A 1 18.53 -14.35 2.88
N GLY A 2 17.49 -13.95 2.16
CA GLY A 2 17.62 -13.61 0.72
C GLY A 2 16.34 -13.61 -0.13
N SER A 3 15.19 -14.09 0.35
CA SER A 3 14.00 -14.21 -0.53
C SER A 3 13.18 -12.92 -0.70
N LEU A 4 13.45 -11.87 0.07
CA LEU A 4 12.63 -10.64 0.09
C LEU A 4 13.36 -9.38 -0.40
N GLU A 5 14.67 -9.45 -0.65
CA GLU A 5 15.49 -8.25 -0.96
C GLU A 5 15.21 -7.67 -2.36
N ASN A 6 14.57 -8.43 -3.26
CA ASN A 6 14.32 -8.04 -4.64
C ASN A 6 12.90 -8.35 -5.10
N LEU A 7 11.90 -8.16 -4.24
CA LEU A 7 10.51 -8.29 -4.67
C LEU A 7 10.21 -7.28 -5.77
N LYS A 8 9.58 -7.77 -6.85
CA LYS A 8 9.13 -6.97 -7.99
C LYS A 8 7.68 -7.32 -8.29
N PRO A 9 6.84 -6.36 -8.70
CA PRO A 9 5.49 -6.68 -9.16
C PRO A 9 5.57 -7.59 -10.39
N THR A 10 4.73 -8.62 -10.41
CA THR A 10 4.67 -9.60 -11.51
C THR A 10 3.24 -9.76 -12.00
N ALA A 11 3.09 -10.16 -13.26
CA ALA A 11 1.82 -10.59 -13.87
C ALA A 11 0.66 -9.62 -13.53
N GLY A 12 -0.36 -10.08 -12.81
CA GLY A 12 -1.55 -9.29 -12.51
C GLY A 12 -1.29 -7.97 -11.79
N LEU A 13 -0.24 -7.87 -10.97
CA LEU A 13 0.13 -6.60 -10.33
C LEU A 13 0.52 -5.54 -11.36
N LEU A 14 1.25 -5.93 -12.41
CA LEU A 14 1.67 -5.02 -13.50
C LEU A 14 0.49 -4.53 -14.35
N THR A 15 -0.63 -5.26 -14.33
CA THR A 15 -1.85 -4.89 -15.05
C THR A 15 -2.77 -3.97 -14.24
N LEU A 16 -2.62 -3.89 -12.90
CA LEU A 16 -3.48 -3.03 -12.08
C LEU A 16 -3.57 -1.58 -12.58
N PRO A 17 -2.47 -0.91 -12.97
CA PRO A 17 -2.53 0.46 -13.44
C PRO A 17 -3.20 0.62 -14.81
N SER A 18 -3.57 -0.44 -15.54
CA SER A 18 -4.27 -0.28 -16.83
C SER A 18 -5.77 0.03 -16.69
N PHE A 19 -6.32 -0.03 -15.48
CA PHE A 19 -7.74 0.21 -15.23
C PHE A 19 -7.96 1.48 -14.43
N ASN A 20 -9.18 2.04 -14.51
CA ASN A 20 -9.59 3.19 -13.70
C ASN A 20 -10.33 2.70 -12.44
N TRP A 21 -9.58 2.10 -11.52
CA TRP A 21 -10.13 1.56 -10.28
C TRP A 21 -10.74 2.68 -9.43
N LEU A 22 -11.94 2.42 -8.90
CA LEU A 22 -12.57 3.29 -7.90
C LEU A 22 -11.71 3.33 -6.62
N SER A 23 -11.26 2.17 -6.16
CA SER A 23 -10.40 1.97 -4.99
C SER A 23 -9.71 0.61 -5.06
N LEU A 24 -8.55 0.49 -4.41
CA LEU A 24 -7.83 -0.75 -4.16
C LEU A 24 -7.74 -1.01 -2.66
N TYR A 25 -7.83 -2.28 -2.26
CA TYR A 25 -7.72 -2.71 -0.86
C TYR A 25 -6.73 -3.86 -0.77
N SER A 26 -5.84 -3.83 0.22
CA SER A 26 -4.85 -4.87 0.44
C SER A 26 -4.60 -5.09 1.93
N THR A 27 -4.40 -6.35 2.31
CA THR A 27 -3.88 -6.78 3.61
C THR A 27 -2.36 -6.97 3.57
N ASN A 28 -1.72 -6.85 2.40
CA ASN A 28 -0.29 -7.08 2.26
C ASN A 28 0.52 -5.87 2.76
N PHE A 29 1.69 -6.15 3.35
CA PHE A 29 2.57 -5.12 3.91
C PHE A 29 3.54 -4.52 2.87
N ASP A 30 3.81 -5.22 1.76
CA ASP A 30 4.78 -4.86 0.71
C ASP A 30 4.38 -3.63 -0.13
N THR A 31 5.29 -3.11 -0.96
CA THR A 31 5.04 -1.93 -1.81
C THR A 31 4.75 -2.27 -3.28
N LEU A 32 4.33 -3.50 -3.60
CA LEU A 32 4.34 -3.97 -4.98
C LEU A 32 3.24 -3.33 -5.85
N ILE A 33 2.10 -2.95 -5.27
CA ILE A 33 1.06 -2.20 -5.99
C ILE A 33 1.57 -0.79 -6.28
N GLU A 34 2.18 -0.14 -5.29
CA GLU A 34 2.80 1.17 -5.43
C GLU A 34 3.90 1.17 -6.50
N ASP A 35 4.75 0.14 -6.51
CA ASP A 35 5.79 -0.07 -7.50
C ASP A 35 5.22 -0.24 -8.90
N SER A 36 4.11 -0.96 -9.04
CA SER A 36 3.41 -1.15 -10.31
C SER A 36 2.85 0.16 -10.86
N TYR A 37 2.17 0.96 -10.04
CA TYR A 37 1.65 2.27 -10.42
C TYR A 37 2.77 3.25 -10.81
N ARG A 38 3.87 3.25 -10.03
CA ARG A 38 5.06 4.04 -10.35
C ARG A 38 5.70 3.61 -11.67
N ALA A 39 5.82 2.31 -11.95
CA ALA A 39 6.34 1.81 -13.22
C ALA A 39 5.45 2.20 -14.41
N ALA A 40 4.14 2.28 -14.22
CA ALA A 40 3.18 2.72 -15.22
C ALA A 40 3.02 4.26 -15.31
N SER A 41 3.77 5.03 -14.51
CA SER A 41 3.64 6.50 -14.41
C SER A 41 2.21 6.96 -14.12
N ARG A 42 1.50 6.26 -13.23
CA ARG A 42 0.15 6.63 -12.77
C ARG A 42 0.14 6.97 -11.28
N ASP A 43 -0.60 8.01 -10.94
CA ASP A 43 -0.76 8.44 -9.55
C ASP A 43 -1.59 7.43 -8.74
N LEU A 44 -1.25 7.31 -7.46
CA LEU A 44 -1.89 6.42 -6.50
C LEU A 44 -1.86 7.04 -5.11
N ASP A 45 -3.03 7.20 -4.49
CA ASP A 45 -3.15 7.71 -3.12
C ASP A 45 -3.08 6.56 -2.12
N VAL A 46 -1.96 6.44 -1.39
CA VAL A 46 -1.74 5.30 -0.49
C VAL A 46 -2.06 5.66 0.97
N TYR A 47 -3.07 5.01 1.51
CA TYR A 47 -3.50 5.11 2.92
C TYR A 47 -2.96 3.90 3.69
N ARG A 48 -2.04 4.16 4.63
CA ARG A 48 -1.37 3.12 5.43
C ARG A 48 -1.94 3.02 6.84
N SER A 49 -2.72 4.02 7.25
CA SER A 49 -3.33 4.11 8.57
C SER A 49 -4.54 5.03 8.57
N ASN A 50 -5.32 4.98 9.65
CA ASN A 50 -6.39 5.95 9.92
C ASN A 50 -5.89 7.39 10.05
N PHE A 51 -4.63 7.60 10.44
CA PHE A 51 -4.01 8.93 10.50
C PHE A 51 -3.78 9.55 9.11
N ASP A 52 -3.80 8.75 8.04
CA ASP A 52 -3.72 9.25 6.66
C ASP A 52 -5.05 9.76 6.10
N VAL A 53 -6.18 9.47 6.78
CA VAL A 53 -7.53 9.75 6.26
C VAL A 53 -7.86 11.25 6.21
N SER A 54 -7.13 12.07 6.98
CA SER A 54 -7.27 13.53 6.94
C SER A 54 -6.73 14.16 5.65
N LYS A 55 -6.05 13.40 4.79
CA LYS A 55 -5.57 13.89 3.49
C LYS A 55 -6.76 14.20 2.56
N PRO A 56 -6.76 15.34 1.85
CA PRO A 56 -7.80 15.66 0.88
C PRO A 56 -7.98 14.52 -0.12
N ARG A 57 -9.22 14.11 -0.39
CA ARG A 57 -9.50 13.14 -1.45
C ARG A 57 -9.08 13.72 -2.79
N THR A 58 -8.17 13.07 -3.49
CA THR A 58 -7.79 13.44 -4.86
C THR A 58 -8.67 12.71 -5.87
N THR A 59 -8.49 13.01 -7.16
CA THR A 59 -9.12 12.26 -8.26
C THR A 59 -8.34 10.98 -8.61
N THR A 60 -7.29 10.64 -7.87
CA THR A 60 -6.44 9.47 -8.13
C THR A 60 -7.01 8.23 -7.44
N THR A 61 -6.60 7.03 -7.89
CA THR A 61 -7.05 5.77 -7.28
C THR A 61 -6.50 5.67 -5.84
N PRO A 62 -7.36 5.49 -4.81
CA PRO A 62 -6.89 5.23 -3.46
C PRO A 62 -6.52 3.75 -3.28
N LEU A 63 -5.39 3.49 -2.62
CA LEU A 63 -4.98 2.18 -2.11
C LEU A 63 -5.05 2.18 -0.58
N TYR A 64 -5.93 1.36 -0.03
CA TYR A 64 -6.06 1.14 1.41
C TYR A 64 -5.28 -0.09 1.85
N LYS A 65 -4.28 0.12 2.71
CA LYS A 65 -3.47 -0.95 3.30
C LYS A 65 -3.96 -1.24 4.72
N ILE A 66 -4.89 -2.18 4.81
CA ILE A 66 -5.71 -2.42 6.02
C ILE A 66 -4.85 -2.87 7.21
N HIS A 67 -3.82 -3.68 6.94
CA HIS A 67 -2.88 -4.16 7.97
C HIS A 67 -1.64 -3.28 8.12
N GLY A 68 -1.61 -2.11 7.48
CA GLY A 68 -0.45 -1.24 7.46
C GLY A 68 0.53 -1.54 6.34
N CYS A 69 1.75 -1.03 6.46
CA CYS A 69 2.77 -1.10 5.41
C CYS A 69 4.17 -1.18 6.02
N VAL A 70 5.07 -1.93 5.39
CA VAL A 70 6.48 -2.02 5.84
C VAL A 70 7.19 -0.67 5.89
N THR A 71 6.68 0.34 5.18
CA THR A 71 7.24 1.70 5.17
C THR A 71 6.74 2.57 6.33
N GLN A 72 5.81 2.08 7.16
CA GLN A 72 5.17 2.86 8.22
C GLN A 72 4.85 1.98 9.42
N ASP A 73 5.62 2.16 10.50
CA ASP A 73 5.46 1.43 11.75
C ASP A 73 5.84 2.32 12.95
N SER A 74 5.33 1.97 14.13
CA SER A 74 5.62 2.68 15.38
C SER A 74 7.09 2.60 15.79
N ALA A 75 7.80 1.51 15.45
CA ALA A 75 9.23 1.40 15.64
C ALA A 75 10.02 2.47 14.85
N ASN A 76 9.42 3.03 13.79
CA ASN A 76 10.00 4.09 12.96
C ASN A 76 9.46 5.49 13.33
N GLY A 77 8.75 5.64 14.45
CA GLY A 77 8.21 6.91 14.92
C GLY A 77 6.86 7.31 14.34
N HIS A 78 6.16 6.40 13.65
CA HIS A 78 4.79 6.65 13.19
C HIS A 78 3.74 6.38 14.27
N GLN A 79 2.58 7.01 14.17
CA GLN A 79 1.47 6.83 15.12
C GLN A 79 0.72 5.50 14.96
N SER A 80 0.92 4.81 13.83
CA SER A 80 0.28 3.54 13.50
C SER A 80 1.27 2.38 13.55
N ARG A 81 0.79 1.22 13.98
CA ARG A 81 1.50 -0.07 13.93
C ARG A 81 0.92 -0.96 12.83
N MET A 82 1.71 -1.88 12.30
CA MET A 82 1.18 -2.96 11.45
C MET A 82 0.29 -3.92 12.26
N LEU A 83 -0.75 -4.45 11.62
CA LEU A 83 -1.63 -5.47 12.20
C LEU A 83 -1.16 -6.84 11.70
N ILE A 84 -0.72 -7.71 12.60
CA ILE A 84 -0.16 -9.03 12.23
C ILE A 84 -1.15 -10.14 12.61
N THR A 85 -1.88 -9.94 13.70
CA THR A 85 -2.80 -10.92 14.28
C THR A 85 -4.16 -10.28 14.54
N GLU A 86 -5.17 -11.13 14.76
CA GLU A 86 -6.51 -10.67 15.15
C GLU A 86 -6.51 -9.88 16.47
N SER A 87 -5.55 -10.15 17.37
CA SER A 87 -5.40 -9.41 18.63
C SER A 87 -4.91 -7.98 18.46
N ASP A 88 -4.50 -7.58 17.25
CA ASP A 88 -4.01 -6.22 16.98
C ASP A 88 -5.13 -5.21 16.66
N TYR A 89 -6.33 -5.69 16.30
CA TYR A 89 -7.54 -4.89 16.06
C TYR A 89 -8.10 -4.27 17.34
#